data_AF-A0A0U5NSE5-F1
#
_entry.id   AF-A0A0U5NSE5-F1
#
_cell.length_a   1.000
_cell.length_b   1.000
_cell.length_c   1.000
_cell.angle_alpha   90.00
_cell.angle_beta   90.00
_cell.angle_gamma   90.00
#
_symmetry.space_group_name_H-M   'P 1'
#
loop_
_entity.id
_entity.type
_entity.pdbx_description
1 polymer ?
#
loop_
_entity_poly.entity_id
_entity_poly.type
_entity_poly.pdbx_seq_one_letter_code
_entity_poly.pdbx_strand_id
1 'polypeptide(L)'
;MNMQKNGMKFLRFIVALLFVAALFLPKSTNRYLIAAIAAIGIIVTVWMFLLPLLSRLPKVWKRRKITPCSGSDEAEPVTDMETLLWRQISYQITGKLKSAYPEATWDFSKRPSVDRLLAGKPLRIRTTDTKDYNFAEVRMDQFGNLVIQMMTIEALKGRAAKTGESQTPQVDPESWYTLIGRPLLTNLVGELQARGHQKLYINEKGEIYIQNGNTQEVKGTFEHFPPRNYWAALSDIFIHDELDVKETEQALELSWNS
;
A
#
# COMPACT_ATOMS: atom_id res chain seq x y z
N MET A 1 -5.59 -19.30 39.03
CA MET A 1 -6.49 -20.05 38.14
C MET A 1 -7.05 -21.28 38.86
N ASN A 2 -8.07 -21.13 39.72
CA ASN A 2 -8.64 -22.29 40.46
C ASN A 2 -10.13 -22.15 40.86
N MET A 3 -10.83 -21.10 40.41
CA MET A 3 -12.24 -20.89 40.78
C MET A 3 -13.26 -21.42 39.75
N GLN A 4 -12.84 -21.71 38.51
CA GLN A 4 -13.77 -22.15 37.45
C GLN A 4 -14.13 -23.65 37.57
N LYS A 5 -13.19 -24.51 37.99
CA LYS A 5 -13.44 -25.95 38.22
C LYS A 5 -14.41 -26.20 39.38
N ASN A 6 -14.41 -25.35 40.41
CA ASN A 6 -15.31 -25.47 41.55
C ASN A 6 -16.73 -24.99 41.24
N GLY A 7 -16.88 -23.96 40.39
CA GLY A 7 -18.19 -23.47 39.96
C GLY A 7 -19.01 -24.53 39.22
N MET A 8 -18.38 -25.32 38.34
CA MET A 8 -19.07 -26.39 37.61
C MET A 8 -19.48 -27.57 38.52
N LYS A 9 -18.69 -27.87 39.56
CA LYS A 9 -19.06 -28.86 40.58
C LYS A 9 -20.21 -28.36 41.46
N PHE A 10 -20.19 -27.09 41.82
CA PHE A 10 -21.26 -26.45 42.60
C PHE A 10 -22.58 -26.40 41.82
N LEU A 11 -22.54 -26.07 40.52
CA LEU A 11 -23.71 -26.12 39.65
C LEU A 11 -24.29 -27.53 39.53
N ARG A 12 -23.44 -28.55 39.31
CA ARG A 12 -23.87 -29.95 39.27
C ARG A 12 -24.52 -30.39 40.59
N PHE A 13 -23.99 -29.93 41.71
CA PHE A 13 -24.54 -30.20 43.04
C PHE A 13 -25.92 -29.55 43.23
N ILE A 14 -26.08 -28.29 42.83
CA ILE A 14 -27.37 -27.59 42.89
C ILE A 14 -28.42 -28.24 41.99
N VAL A 15 -28.05 -28.66 40.77
CA VAL A 15 -28.97 -29.34 39.85
C VAL A 15 -29.39 -30.70 40.41
N ALA A 16 -28.46 -31.47 40.98
CA ALA A 16 -28.78 -32.73 41.65
C ALA A 16 -29.68 -32.53 42.87
N LEU A 17 -29.43 -31.48 43.67
CA LEU A 17 -30.26 -31.13 44.83
C LEU A 17 -31.69 -30.75 44.42
N LEU A 18 -31.84 -29.95 43.36
CA LEU A 18 -33.15 -29.58 42.81
C LEU A 18 -33.89 -30.80 42.22
N PHE A 19 -33.17 -31.72 41.59
CA PHE A 19 -33.74 -32.95 41.05
C PHE A 19 -34.25 -33.90 42.15
N VAL A 20 -33.46 -34.06 43.22
CA VAL A 20 -33.87 -34.84 44.40
C VAL A 20 -35.04 -34.15 45.11
N ALA A 21 -35.01 -32.83 45.28
CA ALA A 21 -36.14 -32.09 45.83
C ALA A 21 -37.41 -32.32 44.99
N ALA A 22 -37.33 -32.28 43.66
CA ALA A 22 -38.46 -32.55 42.78
C ALA A 22 -39.05 -33.98 42.93
N LEU A 23 -38.23 -34.97 43.28
CA LEU A 23 -38.67 -36.35 43.55
C LEU A 23 -39.46 -36.48 44.87
N PHE A 24 -39.22 -35.60 45.84
CA PHE A 24 -39.86 -35.63 47.16
C PHE A 24 -41.07 -34.69 47.31
N LEU A 25 -41.55 -34.06 46.22
CA LEU A 25 -42.71 -33.17 46.31
C LEU A 25 -44.05 -33.95 46.25
N PRO A 26 -44.92 -33.81 47.28
CA PRO A 26 -46.19 -34.52 47.36
C PRO A 26 -47.19 -34.07 46.28
N LYS A 27 -48.01 -35.04 45.84
CA LYS A 27 -48.89 -35.07 44.66
C LYS A 27 -50.05 -34.03 44.62
N SER A 28 -50.04 -33.00 45.47
CA SER A 28 -51.18 -32.07 45.64
C SER A 28 -50.86 -30.58 45.41
N THR A 29 -49.83 -30.25 44.63
CA THR A 29 -49.50 -28.84 44.34
C THR A 29 -49.33 -28.57 42.85
N ASN A 30 -49.93 -27.45 42.42
CA ASN A 30 -50.21 -27.03 41.05
C ASN A 30 -49.10 -27.35 40.03
N ARG A 31 -49.39 -28.29 39.13
CA ARG A 31 -48.54 -28.67 37.98
C ARG A 31 -48.07 -27.47 37.15
N TYR A 32 -48.88 -26.41 37.06
CA TYR A 32 -48.54 -25.16 36.36
C TYR A 32 -47.40 -24.38 37.02
N LEU A 33 -47.31 -24.39 38.35
CA LEU A 33 -46.25 -23.73 39.11
C LEU A 33 -44.91 -24.43 38.91
N ILE A 34 -44.95 -25.77 38.85
CA ILE A 34 -43.78 -26.62 38.60
C ILE A 34 -43.30 -26.45 37.15
N ALA A 35 -44.23 -26.44 36.19
CA ALA A 35 -43.92 -26.18 34.78
C ALA A 35 -43.33 -24.77 34.56
N ALA A 36 -43.83 -23.76 35.29
CA ALA A 36 -43.31 -22.40 35.20
C ALA A 36 -41.86 -22.30 35.72
N ILE A 37 -41.55 -22.95 36.85
CA ILE A 37 -40.18 -22.95 37.41
C ILE A 37 -39.22 -23.69 36.47
N ALA A 38 -39.64 -24.82 35.89
CA ALA A 38 -38.86 -25.55 34.91
C ALA A 38 -38.61 -24.74 33.63
N ALA A 39 -39.63 -24.05 33.12
CA ALA A 39 -39.51 -23.19 31.94
C ALA A 39 -38.55 -22.02 32.18
N ILE A 40 -38.61 -21.38 33.36
CA ILE A 40 -37.70 -20.29 33.73
C ILE A 40 -36.25 -20.81 33.81
N GLY A 41 -36.03 -22.00 34.37
CA GLY A 41 -34.70 -22.63 34.40
C GLY A 41 -34.12 -22.89 33.01
N ILE A 42 -34.94 -23.35 32.07
CA ILE A 42 -34.55 -23.55 30.67
C ILE A 42 -34.25 -22.21 29.99
N ILE A 43 -35.07 -21.18 30.20
CA ILE A 43 -34.84 -19.85 29.63
C ILE A 43 -33.53 -19.24 30.16
N VAL A 44 -33.26 -19.34 31.46
CA VAL A 44 -32.02 -18.80 32.07
C VAL A 44 -30.78 -19.54 31.56
N THR A 45 -30.84 -20.86 31.41
CA THR A 45 -29.73 -21.65 30.87
C THR A 45 -29.49 -21.35 29.39
N VAL A 46 -30.54 -21.31 28.57
CA VAL A 46 -30.45 -20.91 27.15
C VAL A 46 -29.89 -19.49 27.03
N TRP A 47 -30.36 -18.54 27.84
CA TRP A 47 -29.86 -17.16 27.85
C TRP A 47 -28.38 -17.09 28.25
N MET A 48 -27.96 -17.88 29.25
CA MET A 48 -26.56 -18.00 29.68
C MET A 48 -25.65 -18.59 28.59
N PHE A 49 -26.16 -19.51 27.77
CA PHE A 49 -25.43 -20.11 26.64
C PHE A 49 -25.44 -19.24 25.36
N LEU A 50 -26.47 -18.42 25.12
CA LEU A 50 -26.52 -17.49 23.98
C LEU A 50 -25.74 -16.18 24.23
N LEU A 51 -25.66 -15.70 25.47
CA LEU A 51 -24.87 -14.53 25.88
C LEU A 51 -23.40 -14.53 25.38
N PRO A 52 -22.61 -15.62 25.49
CA PRO A 52 -21.24 -15.64 25.00
C PRO A 52 -21.14 -15.62 23.47
N LEU A 53 -22.20 -16.03 22.74
CA LEU A 53 -22.21 -16.02 21.27
C LEU A 53 -22.43 -14.61 20.72
N LEU A 54 -23.30 -13.80 21.34
CA LEU A 54 -23.50 -12.39 20.98
C LEU A 54 -22.37 -11.47 21.46
N SER A 55 -21.61 -11.88 22.48
CA SER A 55 -20.47 -11.10 23.00
C SER A 55 -19.23 -11.08 22.09
N ARG A 56 -19.27 -11.80 20.94
CA ARG A 56 -18.25 -11.75 19.88
C ARG A 56 -18.48 -10.66 18.83
N LEU A 57 -19.31 -9.65 19.13
CA LEU A 57 -19.29 -8.38 18.39
C LEU A 57 -18.28 -7.44 19.07
N PRO A 58 -17.40 -6.76 18.32
CA PRO A 58 -16.27 -6.04 18.90
C PRO A 58 -16.76 -4.86 19.74
N LYS A 59 -16.60 -4.98 21.07
CA LYS A 59 -16.66 -3.84 21.98
C LYS A 59 -15.42 -2.98 21.75
N VAL A 60 -15.53 -2.05 20.82
CA VAL A 60 -14.64 -0.90 20.70
C VAL A 60 -14.74 -0.13 22.03
N TRP A 61 -13.57 0.08 22.65
CA TRP A 61 -13.31 0.93 23.83
C TRP A 61 -13.74 0.43 25.22
N LYS A 62 -12.76 0.05 26.06
CA LYS A 62 -12.18 0.97 27.07
C LYS A 62 -10.99 0.36 27.84
N ARG A 63 -9.95 1.20 27.90
CA ARG A 63 -8.95 1.46 28.97
C ARG A 63 -8.00 0.34 29.44
N ARG A 64 -6.72 0.72 29.32
CA ARG A 64 -5.51 0.12 29.88
C ARG A 64 -5.67 -0.28 31.35
N LYS A 65 -5.31 -1.51 31.67
CA LYS A 65 -4.61 -1.85 32.91
C LYS A 65 -3.33 -2.57 32.49
N ILE A 66 -2.19 -1.99 32.86
CA ILE A 66 -0.89 -2.65 32.77
C ILE A 66 -0.89 -3.69 33.89
N THR A 67 -0.94 -4.97 33.52
CA THR A 67 -0.82 -6.09 34.46
C THR A 67 0.67 -6.48 34.52
N PRO A 68 1.27 -6.68 35.71
CA PRO A 68 2.65 -7.13 35.80
C PRO A 68 2.77 -8.56 35.27
N CYS A 69 3.86 -8.83 34.54
CA CYS A 69 4.13 -10.09 33.87
C CYS A 69 4.00 -11.28 34.83
N SER A 70 3.02 -12.15 34.54
CA SER A 70 2.95 -13.51 35.08
C SER A 70 3.23 -14.44 33.91
N GLY A 71 4.39 -15.10 33.92
CA GLY A 71 4.74 -16.12 32.95
C GLY A 71 3.74 -17.27 32.97
N SER A 72 3.25 -17.63 31.80
CA SER A 72 2.67 -18.93 31.52
C SER A 72 2.90 -19.23 30.05
N ASP A 73 3.73 -20.22 29.81
CA ASP A 73 4.02 -20.82 28.52
C ASP A 73 2.74 -21.32 27.84
N GLU A 74 2.33 -20.65 26.78
CA GLU A 74 1.50 -21.21 25.71
C GLU A 74 1.81 -20.42 24.44
N ALA A 75 2.76 -20.95 23.65
CA ALA A 75 3.26 -20.30 22.45
C ALA A 75 2.28 -20.48 21.29
N GLU A 76 1.40 -19.49 21.11
CA GLU A 76 0.77 -19.21 19.81
C GLU A 76 1.86 -18.78 18.80
N PRO A 77 1.90 -19.34 17.58
CA PRO A 77 3.13 -19.38 16.79
C PRO A 77 3.37 -18.08 16.02
N VAL A 78 4.43 -17.35 16.42
CA VAL A 78 5.35 -16.48 15.63
C VAL A 78 4.76 -15.30 14.82
N THR A 79 3.46 -15.26 14.54
CA THR A 79 2.78 -14.14 13.85
C THR A 79 2.54 -12.94 14.78
N ASP A 80 2.40 -13.20 16.07
CA ASP A 80 2.28 -12.15 17.11
C ASP A 80 3.60 -11.41 17.36
N MET A 81 4.76 -12.06 17.20
CA MET A 81 6.05 -11.42 17.49
C MET A 81 6.39 -10.35 16.45
N GLU A 82 6.30 -10.68 15.16
CA GLU A 82 6.59 -9.71 14.10
C GLU A 82 5.62 -8.52 14.13
N THR A 83 4.34 -8.78 14.40
CA THR A 83 3.33 -7.74 14.50
C THR A 83 3.53 -6.85 15.72
N LEU A 84 3.87 -7.41 16.89
CA LEU A 84 4.23 -6.66 18.09
C LEU A 84 5.51 -5.85 17.89
N LEU A 85 6.51 -6.42 17.23
CA LEU A 85 7.76 -5.74 16.92
C LEU A 85 7.51 -4.56 15.98
N TRP A 86 6.73 -4.76 14.92
CA TRP A 86 6.30 -3.67 14.05
C TRP A 86 5.54 -2.59 14.81
N ARG A 87 4.63 -2.99 15.69
CA ARG A 87 3.89 -2.03 16.53
C ARG A 87 4.83 -1.20 17.40
N GLN A 88 5.83 -1.84 18.01
CA GLN A 88 6.83 -1.17 18.83
C GLN A 88 7.70 -0.22 18.01
N ILE A 89 8.17 -0.66 16.84
CA ILE A 89 8.91 0.17 15.88
C ILE A 89 8.05 1.37 15.48
N SER A 90 6.79 1.16 15.12
CA SER A 90 5.87 2.23 14.75
C SER A 90 5.64 3.24 15.87
N TYR A 91 5.52 2.79 17.13
CA TYR A 91 5.44 3.71 18.26
C TYR A 91 6.71 4.52 18.45
N GLN A 92 7.88 3.91 18.28
CA GLN A 92 9.15 4.63 18.36
C GLN A 92 9.30 5.65 17.23
N ILE A 93 8.98 5.28 15.99
CA ILE A 93 8.98 6.20 14.84
C ILE A 93 8.06 7.38 15.13
N THR A 94 6.82 7.08 15.54
CA THR A 94 5.82 8.11 15.88
C THR A 94 6.31 9.01 17.01
N GLY A 95 6.88 8.45 18.07
CA GLY A 95 7.39 9.21 19.21
C GLY A 95 8.55 10.14 18.81
N LYS A 96 9.51 9.63 18.02
CA LYS A 96 10.62 10.45 17.52
C LYS A 96 10.15 11.54 16.57
N LEU A 97 9.25 11.22 15.63
CA LEU A 97 8.72 12.20 14.68
C LEU A 97 7.93 13.29 15.40
N LYS A 98 7.04 12.92 16.34
CA LYS A 98 6.23 13.87 17.12
C LYS A 98 7.03 14.71 18.10
N SER A 99 8.19 14.23 18.56
CA SER A 99 9.10 15.04 19.38
C SER A 99 9.63 16.28 18.65
N ALA A 100 9.78 16.20 17.32
CA ALA A 100 10.19 17.32 16.47
C ALA A 100 9.00 18.03 15.80
N TYR A 101 7.93 17.30 15.49
CA TYR A 101 6.76 17.77 14.75
C TYR A 101 5.46 17.21 15.36
N PRO A 102 4.80 17.94 16.29
CA PRO A 102 3.70 17.39 17.11
C PRO A 102 2.53 16.79 16.31
N GLU A 103 2.18 17.42 15.19
CA GLU A 103 1.09 17.03 14.30
C GLU A 103 1.53 16.03 13.21
N ALA A 104 2.82 15.67 13.16
CA ALA A 104 3.32 14.81 12.11
C ALA A 104 2.68 13.42 12.11
N THR A 105 2.34 13.00 10.91
CA THR A 105 1.84 11.67 10.59
C THR A 105 2.74 11.03 9.54
N TRP A 106 2.70 9.70 9.44
CA TRP A 106 3.58 8.97 8.53
C TRP A 106 2.94 7.65 8.11
N ASP A 107 3.34 7.16 6.94
CA ASP A 107 2.86 5.90 6.39
C ASP A 107 3.98 5.16 5.63
N PHE A 108 3.84 3.84 5.55
CA PHE A 108 4.72 2.99 4.75
C PHE A 108 4.25 3.00 3.29
N SER A 109 5.10 3.42 2.35
CA SER A 109 4.78 3.29 0.92
C SER A 109 4.64 1.83 0.49
N LYS A 110 5.45 0.95 1.09
CA LYS A 110 5.32 -0.51 0.99
C LYS A 110 5.75 -1.09 2.33
N ARG A 111 4.94 -1.95 2.94
CA ARG A 111 5.28 -2.60 4.21
C ARG A 111 6.52 -3.48 4.02
N PRO A 112 7.66 -3.15 4.66
CA PRO A 112 8.88 -3.93 4.52
C PRO A 112 8.84 -5.17 5.42
N SER A 113 9.73 -6.13 5.16
CA SER A 113 10.02 -7.19 6.13
C SER A 113 10.89 -6.65 7.26
N VAL A 114 10.67 -7.15 8.49
CA VAL A 114 11.44 -6.77 9.68
C VAL A 114 12.94 -7.01 9.48
N ASP A 115 13.29 -8.12 8.81
CA ASP A 115 14.67 -8.54 8.61
C ASP A 115 15.54 -7.47 7.94
N ARG A 116 14.97 -6.66 7.03
CA ARG A 116 15.74 -5.60 6.38
C ARG A 116 16.14 -4.51 7.36
N LEU A 117 15.24 -4.13 8.26
CA LEU A 117 15.52 -3.10 9.25
C LEU A 117 16.50 -3.61 10.32
N LEU A 118 16.34 -4.86 10.76
CA LEU A 118 17.27 -5.51 11.69
C LEU A 118 18.67 -5.68 11.10
N ALA A 119 18.77 -5.88 9.78
CA ALA A 119 20.04 -5.88 9.05
C ALA A 119 20.65 -4.46 8.88
N GLY A 120 20.08 -3.44 9.52
CA GLY A 120 20.54 -2.05 9.44
C GLY A 120 20.24 -1.35 8.12
N LYS A 121 19.47 -1.96 7.21
CA LYS A 121 19.13 -1.34 5.93
C LYS A 121 18.11 -0.23 6.14
N PRO A 122 18.26 0.94 5.48
CA PRO A 122 17.34 2.04 5.63
C PRO A 122 15.98 1.70 5.02
N LEU A 123 14.93 2.15 5.70
CA LEU A 123 13.55 2.07 5.28
C LEU A 123 13.02 3.47 5.01
N ARG A 124 12.46 3.70 3.81
CA ARG A 124 11.81 4.96 3.48
C ARG A 124 10.34 4.95 3.89
N ILE A 125 9.93 5.99 4.62
CA ILE A 125 8.54 6.28 4.99
C ILE A 125 8.11 7.63 4.38
N ARG A 126 6.82 7.77 4.10
CA ARG A 126 6.24 9.05 3.70
C ARG A 126 5.80 9.79 4.96
N THR A 127 6.11 11.08 5.04
CA THR A 127 5.72 11.92 6.17
C THR A 127 4.78 13.03 5.71
N THR A 128 3.89 13.41 6.61
CA THR A 128 2.89 14.46 6.46
C THR A 128 2.96 15.38 7.68
N ASP A 129 2.68 16.67 7.47
CA ASP A 129 2.77 17.71 8.50
C ASP A 129 4.19 17.90 9.09
N THR A 130 5.21 17.64 8.26
CA THR A 130 6.64 17.75 8.60
C THR A 130 7.35 18.91 7.89
N LYS A 131 6.66 20.05 7.73
CA LYS A 131 7.16 21.24 6.99
C LYS A 131 7.49 20.88 5.53
N ASP A 132 8.70 21.21 5.07
CA ASP A 132 9.18 20.97 3.70
C ASP A 132 9.67 19.54 3.47
N TYR A 133 9.63 18.67 4.48
CA TYR A 133 10.04 17.27 4.37
C TYR A 133 8.83 16.40 4.00
N ASN A 134 8.99 15.58 2.96
CA ASN A 134 7.93 14.72 2.44
C ASN A 134 8.18 13.23 2.74
N PHE A 135 9.43 12.90 3.07
CA PHE A 135 9.88 11.54 3.33
C PHE A 135 10.85 11.51 4.51
N ALA A 136 11.03 10.34 5.08
CA ALA A 136 12.09 10.09 6.03
C ALA A 136 12.70 8.70 5.80
N GLU A 137 14.00 8.58 6.04
CA GLU A 137 14.69 7.30 6.11
C GLU A 137 14.87 6.89 7.57
N VAL A 138 14.36 5.71 7.90
CA VAL A 138 14.46 5.09 9.21
C VAL A 138 15.47 3.96 9.12
N ARG A 139 16.50 4.00 9.97
CA ARG A 139 17.51 2.94 10.08
C ARG A 139 17.68 2.54 11.54
N MET A 140 17.99 1.27 11.77
CA MET A 140 18.37 0.78 13.09
C MET A 140 19.90 0.82 13.20
N ASP A 141 20.41 1.43 14.28
CA ASP A 141 21.84 1.41 14.57
C ASP A 141 22.27 0.07 15.20
N GLN A 142 23.58 -0.13 15.38
CA GLN A 142 24.15 -1.36 15.97
C GLN A 142 23.71 -1.61 17.43
N PHE A 143 23.13 -0.60 18.09
CA PHE A 143 22.64 -0.67 19.47
C PHE A 143 21.11 -0.85 19.53
N GLY A 144 20.44 -0.95 18.38
CA GLY A 144 18.99 -1.13 18.30
C GLY A 144 18.18 0.17 18.36
N ASN A 145 18.82 1.36 18.32
CA ASN A 145 18.09 2.62 18.26
C ASN A 145 17.66 2.94 16.83
N LEU A 146 16.45 3.49 16.71
CA LEU A 146 15.98 4.04 15.44
C LEU A 146 16.54 5.45 15.22
N VAL A 147 17.26 5.61 14.12
CA VAL A 147 17.68 6.90 13.60
C VAL A 147 16.75 7.27 12.46
N ILE A 148 16.14 8.45 12.55
CA ILE A 148 15.23 8.99 11.53
C ILE A 148 15.93 10.17 10.87
N GLN A 149 16.07 10.10 9.55
CA GLN A 149 16.65 11.16 8.74
C GLN A 149 15.56 11.72 7.83
N MET A 150 15.21 12.98 8.04
CA MET A 150 14.22 13.67 7.22
C MET A 150 14.80 13.95 5.83
N MET A 151 13.97 13.83 4.80
CA MET A 151 14.37 14.07 3.42
C MET A 151 13.23 14.68 2.61
N THR A 152 13.61 15.50 1.64
CA THR A 152 12.71 16.08 0.65
C THR A 152 13.11 15.51 -0.70
N ILE A 153 12.14 15.04 -1.46
CA ILE A 153 12.38 14.65 -2.86
C ILE A 153 12.13 15.90 -3.68
N GLU A 154 13.22 16.56 -4.06
CA GLU A 154 13.17 17.55 -5.13
C GLU A 154 13.28 16.82 -6.46
N ALA A 155 12.49 17.25 -7.44
CA ALA A 155 12.76 16.86 -8.81
C ALA A 155 14.18 17.34 -9.14
N LEU A 156 15.05 16.42 -9.56
CA LEU A 156 16.40 16.76 -10.00
C LEU A 156 16.27 17.71 -11.19
N LYS A 157 16.36 19.02 -10.92
CA LYS A 157 16.49 20.02 -11.96
C LYS A 157 17.91 19.87 -12.50
N GLY A 158 18.02 19.28 -13.70
CA GLY A 158 19.28 19.20 -14.42
C GLY A 158 19.97 20.56 -14.38
N ARG A 159 21.28 20.57 -14.11
CA ARG A 159 22.12 21.75 -13.93
C ARG A 159 21.91 22.72 -15.10
N ALA A 160 21.03 23.70 -14.93
CA ALA A 160 20.95 24.83 -15.83
C ALA A 160 22.25 25.60 -15.69
N ALA A 161 23.09 25.54 -16.73
CA ALA A 161 24.24 26.40 -16.86
C ALA A 161 23.79 27.86 -16.69
N LYS A 162 24.60 28.64 -15.97
CA LYS A 162 24.39 30.08 -15.84
C LYS A 162 24.43 30.71 -17.23
N THR A 163 23.31 31.17 -17.75
CA THR A 163 23.15 32.29 -18.69
C THR A 163 21.65 32.63 -18.60
N GLY A 164 21.27 33.80 -18.10
CA GLY A 164 21.25 34.99 -18.95
C GLY A 164 20.18 34.82 -20.02
N GLU A 165 18.99 35.35 -19.74
CA GLU A 165 17.87 35.54 -20.68
C GLU A 165 17.11 34.28 -21.16
N SER A 166 15.79 34.47 -21.24
CA SER A 166 14.75 33.55 -21.65
C SER A 166 15.15 32.67 -22.83
N GLN A 167 15.22 31.34 -22.63
CA GLN A 167 15.10 30.36 -23.71
C GLN A 167 14.80 28.96 -23.16
N THR A 168 13.90 28.27 -23.86
CA THR A 168 13.38 26.92 -23.64
C THR A 168 14.45 25.87 -23.31
N PRO A 169 14.15 24.82 -22.51
CA PRO A 169 15.11 23.78 -22.18
C PRO A 169 15.71 23.19 -23.46
N GLN A 170 17.02 23.36 -23.62
CA GLN A 170 17.80 22.84 -24.72
C GLN A 170 17.95 21.33 -24.52
N VAL A 171 16.97 20.55 -24.98
CA VAL A 171 17.03 19.09 -25.00
C VAL A 171 17.96 18.69 -26.13
N ASP A 172 19.02 17.97 -25.82
CA ASP A 172 19.88 17.35 -26.83
C ASP A 172 19.10 16.26 -27.59
N PRO A 173 18.90 16.39 -28.92
CA PRO A 173 18.04 15.47 -29.68
C PRO A 173 18.57 14.03 -29.71
N GLU A 174 19.89 13.86 -29.68
CA GLU A 174 20.54 12.55 -29.72
C GLU A 174 20.31 11.78 -28.42
N SER A 175 20.52 12.45 -27.28
CA SER A 175 20.21 11.90 -25.96
C SER A 175 18.73 11.57 -25.81
N TRP A 176 17.84 12.45 -26.30
CA TRP A 176 16.40 12.20 -26.28
C TRP A 176 16.01 10.98 -27.11
N TYR A 177 16.54 10.88 -28.35
CA TYR A 177 16.24 9.76 -29.22
C TYR A 177 16.74 8.46 -28.61
N THR A 178 17.96 8.41 -28.11
CA THR A 178 18.53 7.18 -27.54
C THR A 178 17.75 6.65 -26.33
N LEU A 179 17.28 7.56 -25.46
CA LEU A 179 16.62 7.18 -24.20
C LEU A 179 15.11 7.00 -24.32
N ILE A 180 14.45 7.82 -25.15
CA ILE A 180 12.98 7.90 -25.23
C ILE A 180 12.50 7.52 -26.63
N GLY A 181 13.06 8.16 -27.65
CA GLY A 181 12.61 8.03 -29.04
C GLY A 181 12.74 6.62 -29.60
N ARG A 182 13.95 6.08 -29.61
CA ARG A 182 14.34 4.80 -30.20
C ARG A 182 13.55 3.61 -29.67
N PRO A 183 13.50 3.31 -28.36
CA PRO A 183 12.78 2.11 -27.90
C PRO A 183 11.28 2.15 -28.25
N LEU A 184 10.66 3.33 -28.20
CA LEU A 184 9.24 3.47 -28.55
C LEU A 184 9.04 3.34 -30.06
N LEU A 185 9.88 4.00 -30.84
CA LEU A 185 9.78 4.03 -32.30
C LEU A 185 10.11 2.65 -32.90
N THR A 186 11.12 1.94 -32.42
CA THR A 186 11.45 0.56 -32.85
C THR A 186 10.26 -0.38 -32.60
N ASN A 187 9.62 -0.31 -31.43
CA ASN A 187 8.46 -1.14 -31.14
C ASN A 187 7.27 -0.80 -32.06
N LEU A 188 6.97 0.49 -32.25
CA LEU A 188 5.87 0.92 -33.11
C LEU A 188 6.12 0.59 -34.59
N VAL A 189 7.33 0.83 -35.10
CA VAL A 189 7.70 0.47 -36.47
C VAL A 189 7.58 -1.05 -36.67
N GLY A 190 8.06 -1.86 -35.73
CA GLY A 190 7.91 -3.32 -35.79
C GLY A 190 6.44 -3.77 -35.83
N GLU A 191 5.59 -3.20 -34.97
CA GLU A 191 4.15 -3.49 -35.00
C GLU A 191 3.47 -3.03 -36.30
N LEU A 192 3.83 -1.83 -36.79
CA LEU A 192 3.24 -1.24 -37.98
C LEU A 192 3.67 -1.97 -39.25
N GLN A 193 4.94 -2.36 -39.34
CA GLN A 193 5.47 -3.18 -40.43
C GLN A 193 4.79 -4.56 -40.46
N ALA A 194 4.61 -5.21 -39.31
CA ALA A 194 3.88 -6.49 -39.23
C ALA A 194 2.40 -6.36 -39.67
N ARG A 195 1.82 -5.17 -39.56
CA ARG A 195 0.46 -4.84 -40.03
C ARG A 195 0.41 -4.34 -41.48
N GLY A 196 1.56 -4.25 -42.17
CA GLY A 196 1.66 -3.82 -43.57
C GLY A 196 1.75 -2.31 -43.79
N HIS A 197 1.98 -1.52 -42.74
CA HIS A 197 2.28 -0.11 -42.88
C HIS A 197 3.76 0.11 -43.18
N GLN A 198 4.06 1.16 -43.95
CA GLN A 198 5.43 1.52 -44.35
C GLN A 198 5.83 2.93 -43.91
N LYS A 199 4.90 3.65 -43.28
CA LYS A 199 5.13 5.02 -42.82
C LYS A 199 4.27 5.39 -41.62
N LEU A 200 4.77 6.34 -40.85
CA LEU A 200 4.08 7.00 -39.74
C LEU A 200 4.38 8.49 -39.73
N TYR A 201 3.60 9.24 -38.96
CA TYR A 201 3.74 10.69 -38.84
C TYR A 201 3.87 11.08 -37.37
N ILE A 202 4.74 12.04 -37.07
CA ILE A 202 4.89 12.62 -35.73
C ILE A 202 4.59 14.12 -35.81
N ASN A 203 3.60 14.60 -35.05
CA ASN A 203 3.29 16.02 -35.00
C ASN A 203 4.18 16.80 -34.01
N GLU A 204 4.05 18.14 -33.99
CA GLU A 204 4.77 19.02 -33.06
C GLU A 204 4.49 18.72 -31.58
N LYS A 205 3.37 18.08 -31.25
CA LYS A 205 3.04 17.66 -29.88
C LYS A 205 3.65 16.32 -29.49
N GLY A 206 4.33 15.65 -30.43
CA GLY A 206 4.89 14.31 -30.24
C GLY A 206 3.87 13.18 -30.42
N GLU A 207 2.66 13.45 -30.89
CA GLU A 207 1.68 12.41 -31.20
C GLU A 207 2.07 11.69 -32.48
N ILE A 208 2.10 10.36 -32.39
CA ILE A 208 2.46 9.45 -33.47
C ILE A 208 1.17 8.90 -34.05
N TYR A 209 0.94 9.15 -35.33
CA TYR A 209 -0.26 8.72 -36.01
C TYR A 209 0.04 8.08 -37.37
N ILE A 210 -0.89 7.24 -37.81
CA ILE A 210 -0.89 6.67 -39.16
C ILE A 210 -2.07 7.21 -39.95
N GLN A 211 -1.90 7.35 -41.25
CA GLN A 211 -2.95 7.78 -42.16
C GLN A 211 -3.56 6.55 -42.85
N ASN A 212 -4.72 6.12 -42.37
CA ASN A 212 -5.52 5.06 -42.98
C ASN A 212 -6.63 5.71 -43.81
N GLY A 213 -6.36 5.96 -45.10
CA GLY A 213 -7.28 6.66 -46.00
C GLY A 213 -7.55 8.09 -45.55
N ASN A 214 -8.81 8.39 -45.16
CA ASN A 214 -9.24 9.71 -44.71
C ASN A 214 -9.22 9.89 -43.18
N THR A 215 -8.82 8.87 -42.41
CA THR A 215 -8.81 8.91 -40.95
C THR A 215 -7.39 8.84 -40.40
N GLN A 216 -7.07 9.75 -39.46
CA GLN A 216 -5.83 9.72 -38.69
C GLN A 216 -6.05 8.89 -37.43
N GLU A 217 -5.21 7.88 -37.23
CA GLU A 217 -5.27 7.04 -36.03
C GLU A 217 -4.01 7.27 -35.19
N VAL A 218 -4.17 7.85 -34.00
CA VAL A 218 -3.06 8.06 -33.05
C VAL A 218 -2.69 6.71 -32.43
N LYS A 219 -1.45 6.28 -32.67
CA LYS A 219 -0.89 5.01 -32.17
C LYS A 219 -0.01 5.21 -30.92
N GLY A 220 0.46 6.42 -30.66
CA GLY A 220 1.26 6.73 -29.49
C GLY A 220 1.51 8.22 -29.31
N THR A 221 2.17 8.58 -28.22
CA THR A 221 2.59 9.95 -27.93
C THR A 221 3.95 9.92 -27.26
N PHE A 222 4.88 10.73 -27.75
CA PHE A 222 6.16 10.97 -27.11
C PHE A 222 6.00 11.93 -25.93
N GLU A 223 6.50 11.54 -24.77
CA GLU A 223 6.69 12.47 -23.66
C GLU A 223 7.91 13.36 -23.94
N HIS A 224 7.73 14.68 -23.82
CA HIS A 224 8.79 15.69 -24.02
C HIS A 224 9.42 15.67 -25.42
N PHE A 225 8.60 15.60 -26.47
CA PHE A 225 9.09 15.63 -27.86
C PHE A 225 9.88 16.92 -28.17
N PRO A 226 11.06 16.84 -28.83
CA PRO A 226 11.86 18.01 -29.15
C PRO A 226 11.12 18.98 -30.08
N PRO A 227 11.22 20.31 -29.83
CA PRO A 227 10.56 21.31 -30.68
C PRO A 227 11.14 21.31 -32.10
N ARG A 228 10.37 21.88 -33.04
CA ARG A 228 10.68 21.91 -34.48
C ARG A 228 12.10 22.36 -34.85
N ASN A 229 12.72 23.20 -34.04
CA ASN A 229 14.12 23.64 -34.21
C ASN A 229 15.13 22.47 -34.24
N TYR A 230 14.78 21.32 -33.66
CA TYR A 230 15.61 20.12 -33.63
C TYR A 230 15.20 19.06 -34.65
N TRP A 231 14.19 19.31 -35.48
CA TRP A 231 13.71 18.33 -36.46
C TRP A 231 14.75 18.00 -37.52
N ALA A 232 15.57 18.97 -37.93
CA ALA A 232 16.70 18.72 -38.81
C ALA A 232 17.68 17.71 -38.19
N ALA A 233 18.08 17.93 -36.94
CA ALA A 233 18.98 17.03 -36.22
C ALA A 233 18.33 15.65 -35.96
N LEU A 234 17.04 15.61 -35.63
CA LEU A 234 16.29 14.35 -35.49
C LEU A 234 16.21 13.59 -36.81
N SER A 235 16.05 14.27 -37.94
CA SER A 235 16.01 13.64 -39.26
C SER A 235 17.33 12.93 -39.55
N ASP A 236 18.46 13.57 -39.27
CA ASP A 236 19.78 12.95 -39.40
C ASP A 236 19.91 11.71 -38.50
N ILE A 237 19.44 11.80 -37.25
CA ILE A 237 19.47 10.68 -36.29
C ILE A 237 18.58 9.52 -36.77
N PHE A 238 17.39 9.81 -37.29
CA PHE A 238 16.48 8.78 -37.82
C PHE A 238 17.05 8.11 -39.08
N ILE A 239 17.68 8.88 -39.97
CA ILE A 239 18.39 8.35 -41.15
C ILE A 239 19.52 7.41 -40.71
N HIS A 240 20.24 7.77 -39.64
CA HIS A 240 21.25 6.90 -39.04
C HIS A 240 20.70 5.58 -38.49
N ASP A 241 19.43 5.51 -38.10
CA ASP A 241 18.75 4.28 -37.64
C ASP A 241 17.94 3.61 -38.77
N GLU A 242 18.33 3.83 -40.03
CA GLU A 242 17.76 3.22 -41.25
C GLU A 242 16.30 3.62 -41.55
N LEU A 243 15.87 4.79 -41.08
CA LEU A 243 14.54 5.35 -41.36
C LEU A 243 14.63 6.50 -42.37
N ASP A 244 13.78 6.47 -43.38
CA ASP A 244 13.61 7.56 -44.34
C ASP A 244 12.74 8.67 -43.72
N VAL A 245 13.23 9.91 -43.74
CA VAL A 245 12.54 11.04 -43.11
C VAL A 245 12.18 12.12 -44.12
N LYS A 246 10.95 12.62 -44.03
CA LYS A 246 10.50 13.82 -44.75
C LYS A 246 9.86 14.81 -43.77
N GLU A 247 10.45 16.00 -43.66
CA GLU A 247 9.84 17.09 -42.92
C GLU A 247 8.67 17.69 -43.72
N THR A 248 7.48 17.69 -43.13
CA THR A 248 6.30 18.40 -43.64
C THR A 248 6.01 19.61 -42.74
N GLU A 249 5.22 20.59 -43.21
CA GLU A 249 4.91 21.82 -42.47
C GLU A 249 4.35 21.61 -41.05
N GLN A 250 3.72 20.46 -40.79
CA GLN A 250 3.01 20.15 -39.53
C GLN A 250 3.45 18.84 -38.85
N ALA A 251 4.29 18.03 -39.51
CA ALA A 251 4.69 16.71 -39.02
C ALA A 251 5.98 16.20 -39.65
N LEU A 252 6.68 15.30 -38.95
CA LEU A 252 7.75 14.47 -39.50
C LEU A 252 7.14 13.17 -40.03
N GLU A 253 7.23 12.97 -41.35
CA GLU A 253 6.92 11.69 -41.98
C GLU A 253 8.15 10.79 -41.88
N LEU A 254 7.95 9.61 -41.30
CA LEU A 254 8.96 8.57 -41.18
C LEU A 254 8.50 7.37 -41.98
N SER A 255 9.33 6.89 -42.89
CA SER A 255 9.12 5.66 -43.65
C SER A 255 10.27 4.70 -43.43
N TRP A 256 10.00 3.41 -43.60
CA TRP A 256 11.01 2.36 -43.53
C TRP A 256 10.93 1.51 -44.79
N ASN A 257 12.09 1.10 -45.29
CA ASN A 257 12.14 0.13 -46.38
C ASN A 257 11.76 -1.26 -45.84
N SER A 258 10.84 -1.90 -46.55
CA SER A 258 10.40 -3.27 -46.27
C SER A 258 11.37 -4.32 -46.82
#